data_AF-A0A7J2KBZ1-F1
#
_entry.id   AF-A0A7J2KBZ1-F1
#
_cell.length_a   1.000
_cell.length_b   1.000
_cell.length_c   1.000
_cell.angle_alpha   90.00
_cell.angle_beta   90.00
_cell.angle_gamma   90.00
#
_symmetry.space_group_name_H-M   'P 1'
#
loop_
_entity.id
_entity.type
_entity.pdbx_description
1 polymer ?
#
loop_
_entity_poly.entity_id
_entity_poly.type
_entity_poly.pdbx_seq_one_letter_code
_entity_poly.pdbx_strand_id
1 'polypeptide(L)'
;MTEKILVIRAEDGRVVRSVIEEGVLEEIVRKYALAALKEWEPIYSDFIVLRDKYEVRLKLPIKPEQYELIAKYRPERSPDGYAVFNIPIYTISFDNFWDNETYKDRKMYLIAPYIDDNVKAELEGAAADSTNIRKQEEVSAGEITISDAELEEMMREAEELEKMYEKEKPKRGKGKRRKKS
;
A
#
# COMPACT_ATOMS: atom_id res chain seq x y z
N MET A 1 -18.32 -3.30 25.20
CA MET A 1 -17.20 -3.95 25.92
C MET A 1 -15.98 -3.10 25.68
N THR A 2 -15.26 -2.74 26.73
CA THR A 2 -13.98 -2.03 26.63
C THR A 2 -12.88 -3.05 26.37
N GLU A 3 -12.04 -2.79 25.37
CA GLU A 3 -10.93 -3.63 24.98
C GLU A 3 -9.66 -2.79 24.84
N LYS A 4 -8.50 -3.45 24.86
CA LYS A 4 -7.21 -2.79 24.62
C LYS A 4 -7.05 -2.59 23.11
N ILE A 5 -6.89 -1.35 22.68
CA ILE A 5 -6.72 -0.95 21.29
C ILE A 5 -5.32 -0.38 21.12
N LEU A 6 -4.60 -0.93 20.16
CA LEU A 6 -3.32 -0.43 19.71
C LEU A 6 -3.56 0.73 18.73
N VAL A 7 -2.87 1.84 18.97
CA VAL A 7 -2.85 3.00 18.07
C VAL A 7 -1.39 3.33 17.74
N ILE A 8 -1.06 3.20 16.47
CA ILE A 8 0.26 3.47 15.91
C ILE A 8 0.15 4.73 15.05
N ARG A 9 1.08 5.67 15.24
CA ARG A 9 1.31 6.82 14.35
C ARG A 9 2.62 6.57 13.62
N ALA A 10 2.55 6.52 12.30
CA ALA A 10 3.73 6.37 11.45
C ALA A 10 3.91 7.62 10.58
N GLU A 11 5.17 8.03 10.42
CA GLU A 11 5.57 9.15 9.59
C GLU A 11 6.87 8.83 8.84
N ASP A 12 6.89 9.05 7.53
CA ASP A 12 8.06 8.94 6.66
C ASP A 12 8.91 7.68 6.88
N GLY A 13 8.26 6.52 7.00
CA GLY A 13 8.92 5.24 7.15
C GLY A 13 9.21 4.82 8.58
N ARG A 14 8.67 5.53 9.58
CA ARG A 14 9.01 5.31 11.01
C ARG A 14 7.78 5.38 11.90
N VAL A 15 7.77 4.57 12.96
CA VAL A 15 6.78 4.70 14.04
C VAL A 15 7.18 5.85 14.95
N VAL A 16 6.41 6.94 14.94
CA VAL A 16 6.61 8.11 15.80
C VAL A 16 5.94 7.93 17.16
N ARG A 17 4.84 7.18 17.20
CA ARG A 17 4.13 6.88 18.45
C ARG A 17 3.41 5.55 18.36
N SER A 18 3.43 4.79 19.46
CA SER A 18 2.66 3.56 19.62
C SER A 18 2.11 3.49 21.03
N VAL A 19 0.79 3.46 21.17
CA VAL A 19 0.10 3.47 22.48
C VAL A 19 -1.01 2.44 22.52
N ILE A 20 -1.27 1.92 23.73
CA ILE A 20 -2.40 1.04 24.00
C ILE A 20 -3.41 1.86 24.80
N GLU A 21 -4.62 1.99 24.27
CA GLU A 21 -5.74 2.67 24.92
C GLU A 21 -6.85 1.66 25.24
N GLU A 22 -7.55 1.85 26.36
CA GLU A 22 -8.74 1.06 26.68
C GLU A 22 -10.00 1.78 26.22
N GLY A 23 -10.87 1.08 25.49
CA GLY A 23 -12.10 1.69 24.98
C GLY A 23 -12.84 0.83 23.98
N VAL A 24 -13.76 1.47 23.25
CA VAL A 24 -14.47 0.87 22.11
C VAL A 24 -13.72 1.24 20.84
N LEU A 25 -13.41 0.25 20.00
CA LEU A 25 -12.61 0.42 18.78
C LEU A 25 -13.13 1.57 17.89
N GLU A 26 -14.43 1.60 17.63
CA GLU A 26 -15.06 2.62 16.78
C GLU A 26 -14.96 4.04 17.38
N GLU A 27 -14.95 4.17 18.70
CA GLU A 27 -14.78 5.45 19.38
C GLU A 27 -13.34 5.93 19.29
N ILE A 28 -12.37 5.02 19.46
CA ILE A 28 -10.94 5.34 19.32
C ILE A 28 -10.63 5.72 17.87
N VAL A 29 -11.16 4.99 16.88
CA VAL A 29 -11.02 5.36 15.46
C VAL A 29 -11.55 6.77 15.21
N ARG A 30 -12.75 7.10 15.69
CA ARG A 30 -13.31 8.46 15.55
C ARG A 30 -12.45 9.52 16.24
N LYS A 31 -11.95 9.24 17.45
CA LYS A 31 -11.06 10.15 18.20
C LYS A 31 -9.80 10.47 17.40
N TYR A 32 -9.14 9.46 16.84
CA TYR A 32 -7.92 9.65 16.08
C TYR A 32 -8.17 10.21 14.68
N ALA A 33 -9.32 9.94 14.06
CA ALA A 33 -9.73 10.61 12.83
C ALA A 33 -9.91 12.13 13.06
N LEU A 34 -10.54 12.54 14.17
CA LEU A 34 -10.64 13.96 14.53
C LEU A 34 -9.28 14.59 14.84
N ALA A 35 -8.34 13.83 15.41
CA ALA A 35 -6.98 14.32 15.64
C ALA A 35 -6.24 14.53 14.31
N ALA A 36 -6.28 13.54 13.41
CA ALA A 36 -5.72 13.63 12.07
C ALA A 36 -6.32 14.79 11.26
N LEU A 37 -7.64 14.99 11.34
CA LEU A 37 -8.33 16.07 10.63
C LEU A 37 -7.84 17.47 11.01
N LYS A 38 -7.32 17.66 12.22
CA LYS A 38 -6.73 18.93 12.67
C LYS A 38 -5.36 19.22 12.06
N GLU A 39 -4.66 18.17 11.65
CA GLU A 39 -3.33 18.25 11.03
C GLU A 39 -3.39 18.18 9.51
N TRP A 40 -4.50 17.66 8.96
CA TRP A 40 -4.70 17.48 7.53
C TRP A 40 -4.77 18.81 6.77
N GLU A 41 -4.07 18.87 5.64
CA GLU A 41 -4.11 19.98 4.70
C GLU A 41 -4.79 19.56 3.38
N PRO A 42 -6.06 19.97 3.15
CA PRO A 42 -6.85 19.53 1.98
C PRO A 42 -6.29 19.98 0.63
N ILE A 43 -5.37 20.95 0.62
CA ILE A 43 -4.75 21.45 -0.61
C ILE A 43 -3.71 20.45 -1.14
N TYR A 44 -3.09 19.66 -0.26
CA TYR A 44 -1.93 18.84 -0.58
C TYR A 44 -2.18 17.34 -0.54
N SER A 45 -3.22 16.89 0.14
CA SER A 45 -3.47 15.46 0.40
C SER A 45 -4.94 15.14 0.55
N ASP A 46 -5.29 13.87 0.33
CA ASP A 46 -6.61 13.35 0.63
C ASP A 46 -6.71 12.92 2.10
N PHE A 47 -7.94 12.88 2.62
CA PHE A 47 -8.22 12.30 3.94
C PHE A 47 -8.96 10.97 3.78
N ILE A 48 -8.31 9.87 4.11
CA ILE A 48 -8.82 8.53 3.86
C ILE A 48 -8.89 7.75 5.17
N VAL A 49 -10.06 7.18 5.47
CA VAL A 49 -10.24 6.21 6.54
C VAL A 49 -10.59 4.86 5.91
N LEU A 50 -9.63 3.95 5.90
CA LEU A 50 -9.78 2.60 5.37
C LEU A 50 -10.02 1.62 6.51
N ARG A 51 -10.99 0.71 6.34
CA ARG A 51 -11.19 -0.44 7.21
C ARG A 51 -10.82 -1.70 6.44
N ASP A 52 -9.96 -2.52 7.03
CA ASP A 52 -9.54 -3.79 6.46
C ASP A 52 -9.50 -4.91 7.53
N LYS A 53 -9.09 -6.10 7.14
CA LYS A 53 -8.86 -7.26 7.99
C LYS A 53 -7.38 -7.63 7.94
N TYR A 54 -6.82 -7.94 9.11
CA TYR A 54 -5.47 -8.43 9.24
C TYR A 54 -5.49 -9.87 9.76
N GLU A 55 -4.85 -10.79 9.04
CA GLU A 55 -4.69 -12.18 9.46
C GLU A 55 -3.61 -12.27 10.53
N VAL A 56 -4.00 -12.72 11.71
CA VAL A 56 -3.11 -12.99 12.83
C VAL A 56 -2.85 -14.50 12.91
N ARG A 57 -1.57 -14.88 13.08
CA ARG A 57 -1.15 -16.27 13.30
C ARG A 57 -0.45 -16.42 14.65
N LEU A 58 -1.13 -17.00 15.63
CA LEU A 58 -0.58 -17.24 16.96
C LEU A 58 -0.16 -18.69 17.14
N LYS A 59 1.06 -18.92 17.63
CA LYS A 59 1.56 -20.27 17.92
C LYS A 59 0.85 -20.87 19.13
N LEU A 60 0.39 -22.11 19.04
CA LEU A 60 -0.21 -22.84 20.17
C LEU A 60 0.87 -23.40 21.12
N PRO A 61 0.60 -23.50 22.44
CA PRO A 61 -0.63 -23.10 23.12
C PRO A 61 -0.69 -21.59 23.42
N ILE A 62 -1.88 -21.02 23.29
CA ILE A 62 -2.19 -19.62 23.63
C ILE A 62 -2.39 -19.44 25.14
N LYS A 63 -2.05 -18.25 25.67
CA LYS A 63 -2.24 -17.92 27.08
C LYS A 63 -3.75 -17.76 27.39
N PRO A 64 -4.21 -18.10 28.62
CA PRO A 64 -5.62 -17.94 28.99
C PRO A 64 -6.16 -16.52 28.79
N GLU A 65 -5.35 -15.51 29.10
CA GLU A 65 -5.70 -14.08 28.92
C GLU A 65 -5.94 -13.71 27.45
N GLN A 66 -5.24 -14.38 26.52
CA GLN A 66 -5.42 -14.16 25.09
C GLN A 66 -6.68 -14.85 24.58
N TYR A 67 -7.09 -15.97 25.20
CA TYR A 67 -8.21 -16.78 24.75
C TYR A 67 -9.53 -15.99 24.69
N GLU A 68 -9.85 -15.24 25.75
CA GLU A 68 -11.08 -14.44 25.80
C GLU A 68 -11.12 -13.37 24.72
N LEU A 69 -9.98 -12.73 24.46
CA LEU A 69 -9.84 -11.70 23.44
C LEU A 69 -10.00 -12.29 22.03
N ILE A 70 -9.38 -13.43 21.76
CA ILE A 70 -9.36 -13.99 20.39
C ILE A 70 -10.61 -14.80 20.07
N ALA A 71 -11.30 -15.38 21.06
CA ALA A 71 -12.46 -16.24 20.83
C ALA A 71 -13.57 -15.55 20.02
N LYS A 72 -13.74 -14.23 20.20
CA LYS A 72 -14.71 -13.43 19.42
C LYS A 72 -14.38 -13.35 17.93
N TYR A 73 -13.13 -13.58 17.54
CA TYR A 73 -12.68 -13.64 16.15
C TYR A 73 -12.72 -15.05 15.55
N ARG A 74 -13.27 -16.03 16.29
CA ARG A 74 -13.46 -17.43 15.85
C ARG A 74 -12.19 -18.05 15.24
N PRO A 75 -11.12 -18.21 16.04
CA PRO A 75 -9.85 -18.70 15.54
C PRO A 75 -9.96 -20.14 15.04
N GLU A 76 -9.35 -20.37 13.88
CA GLU A 76 -9.23 -21.69 13.27
C GLU A 76 -7.86 -22.28 13.60
N ARG A 77 -7.81 -23.60 13.84
CA ARG A 77 -6.53 -24.28 14.04
C ARG A 77 -5.94 -24.67 12.70
N SER A 78 -4.74 -24.18 12.43
CA SER A 78 -3.96 -24.54 11.27
C SER A 78 -3.18 -25.85 11.51
N PRO A 79 -2.96 -26.69 10.48
CA PRO A 79 -2.25 -27.97 10.59
C PRO A 79 -0.82 -27.87 11.13
N ASP A 80 -0.18 -26.70 10.99
CA ASP A 80 1.16 -26.38 11.45
C ASP A 80 1.23 -25.93 12.94
N GLY A 81 0.11 -26.03 13.67
CA GLY A 81 0.06 -25.76 15.11
C GLY A 81 -0.18 -24.30 15.49
N TYR A 82 -0.77 -23.51 14.58
CA TYR A 82 -1.15 -22.12 14.83
C TYR A 82 -2.66 -21.95 14.99
N ALA A 83 -3.07 -20.92 15.72
CA ALA A 83 -4.41 -20.36 15.69
C ALA A 83 -4.41 -19.18 14.71
N VAL A 84 -5.28 -19.22 13.71
CA VAL A 84 -5.40 -18.23 12.64
C VAL A 84 -6.75 -17.54 12.72
N PHE A 85 -6.76 -16.21 12.69
CA PHE A 85 -7.99 -15.41 12.76
C PHE A 85 -7.77 -14.03 12.15
N ASN A 86 -8.88 -13.35 11.84
CA ASN A 86 -8.85 -12.00 11.28
C ASN A 86 -9.28 -10.96 12.32
N ILE A 87 -8.47 -9.93 12.52
CA ILE A 87 -8.82 -8.75 13.32
C ILE A 87 -9.14 -7.57 12.41
N PRO A 88 -10.08 -6.68 12.79
CA PRO A 88 -10.29 -5.44 12.06
C PRO A 88 -9.11 -4.50 12.27
N ILE A 89 -8.63 -3.88 11.20
CA ILE A 89 -7.66 -2.79 11.23
C ILE A 89 -8.26 -1.55 10.57
N TYR A 90 -7.87 -0.39 11.06
CA TYR A 90 -8.24 0.90 10.48
C TYR A 90 -6.99 1.71 10.19
N THR A 91 -6.90 2.20 8.96
CA THR A 91 -5.85 3.13 8.53
C THR A 91 -6.47 4.50 8.30
N ILE A 92 -5.91 5.52 8.93
CA ILE A 92 -6.29 6.93 8.72
C ILE A 92 -5.09 7.60 8.06
N SER A 93 -5.17 7.83 6.75
CA SER A 93 -4.18 8.59 6.00
C SER A 93 -4.63 10.03 5.84
N PHE A 94 -3.73 10.97 6.15
CA PHE A 94 -4.03 12.41 6.20
C PHE A 94 -2.85 13.30 5.77
N ASP A 95 -1.79 12.71 5.25
CA ASP A 95 -0.71 13.37 4.53
C ASP A 95 -0.22 12.34 3.52
N ASN A 96 -0.69 12.46 2.29
CA ASN A 96 -0.45 11.51 1.20
C ASN A 96 -0.38 12.25 -0.13
N PHE A 97 0.17 11.59 -1.14
CA PHE A 97 0.20 12.11 -2.49
C PHE A 97 0.11 10.97 -3.51
N TRP A 98 -0.40 11.30 -4.68
CA TRP A 98 -0.40 10.42 -5.83
C TRP A 98 0.82 10.73 -6.70
N ASP A 99 1.66 9.73 -6.96
CA ASP A 99 2.89 9.90 -7.76
C ASP A 99 2.74 9.45 -9.22
N ASN A 100 1.50 9.32 -9.70
CA ASN A 100 1.07 8.77 -10.99
C ASN A 100 0.99 7.25 -11.07
N GLU A 101 1.50 6.52 -10.08
CA GLU A 101 1.41 5.05 -10.02
C GLU A 101 0.63 4.59 -8.79
N THR A 102 0.96 5.14 -7.62
CA THR A 102 0.41 4.69 -6.34
C THR A 102 0.14 5.85 -5.38
N TYR A 103 -0.78 5.63 -4.42
CA TYR A 103 -0.91 6.51 -3.28
C TYR A 103 0.23 6.24 -2.31
N LYS A 104 0.98 7.29 -2.00
CA LYS A 104 2.06 7.26 -1.03
C LYS A 104 1.63 7.99 0.23
N ASP A 105 1.52 7.26 1.33
CA ASP A 105 1.25 7.83 2.64
C ASP A 105 2.54 8.36 3.25
N ARG A 106 2.57 9.63 3.65
CA ARG A 106 3.64 10.20 4.48
C ARG A 106 3.32 10.11 5.95
N LYS A 107 2.07 10.37 6.34
CA LYS A 107 1.60 10.26 7.73
C LYS A 107 0.30 9.51 7.79
N MET A 108 0.23 8.57 8.74
CA MET A 108 -0.99 7.83 9.01
C MET A 108 -1.10 7.36 10.46
N TYR A 109 -2.34 7.03 10.84
CA TYR A 109 -2.60 6.19 12.00
C TYR A 109 -2.99 4.78 11.57
N LEU A 110 -2.48 3.76 12.24
CA LEU A 110 -2.99 2.39 12.21
C LEU A 110 -3.62 2.06 13.57
N ILE A 111 -4.86 1.59 13.55
CA ILE A 111 -5.65 1.32 14.76
C ILE A 111 -6.20 -0.10 14.68
N ALA A 112 -5.91 -0.91 15.69
CA ALA A 112 -6.30 -2.32 15.74
C ALA A 112 -6.52 -2.79 17.18
N PRO A 113 -7.30 -3.85 17.42
CA PRO A 113 -7.30 -4.55 18.70
C PRO A 113 -5.88 -5.01 19.07
N TYR A 114 -5.46 -4.77 20.31
CA TYR A 114 -4.17 -5.22 20.82
C TYR A 114 -4.25 -6.71 21.17
N ILE A 115 -3.50 -7.55 20.47
CA ILE A 115 -3.45 -9.01 20.70
C ILE A 115 -2.28 -9.40 21.62
N ASP A 116 -1.05 -9.10 21.20
CA ASP A 116 0.18 -9.24 21.97
C ASP A 116 1.31 -8.38 21.38
N ASP A 117 2.47 -8.41 22.02
CA ASP A 117 3.64 -7.63 21.60
C ASP A 117 4.22 -8.09 20.25
N ASN A 118 4.03 -9.35 19.84
CA ASN A 118 4.52 -9.82 18.54
C ASN A 118 3.67 -9.23 17.41
N VAL A 119 2.34 -9.37 17.52
CA VAL A 119 1.40 -8.78 16.55
C VAL A 119 1.55 -7.26 16.53
N LYS A 120 1.77 -6.63 17.70
CA LYS A 120 2.07 -5.20 17.77
C LYS A 120 3.32 -4.84 16.94
N ALA A 121 4.42 -5.56 17.11
CA ALA A 121 5.65 -5.30 16.37
C ALA A 121 5.47 -5.51 14.85
N GLU A 122 4.68 -6.51 14.44
CA GLU A 122 4.32 -6.73 13.04
C GLU A 122 3.52 -5.55 12.47
N LEU A 123 2.51 -5.06 13.19
CA LEU A 123 1.69 -3.91 12.77
C LEU A 123 2.50 -2.59 12.77
N GLU A 124 3.43 -2.42 13.71
CA GLU A 124 4.37 -1.30 13.73
C GLU A 124 5.26 -1.31 12.49
N GLY A 125 5.81 -2.48 12.14
CA GLY A 125 6.59 -2.67 10.92
C GLY A 125 5.78 -2.39 9.66
N ALA A 126 4.54 -2.89 9.60
CA ALA A 126 3.65 -2.65 8.47
C ALA A 126 3.32 -1.16 8.29
N ALA A 127 3.04 -0.43 9.38
CA ALA A 127 2.76 1.01 9.34
C ALA A 127 4.01 1.85 8.96
N ALA A 128 5.19 1.45 9.44
CA ALA A 128 6.44 2.05 9.01
C ALA A 128 6.67 1.81 7.52
N ASP A 129 6.53 0.58 7.05
CA ASP A 129 6.73 0.24 5.65
C ASP A 129 5.73 0.95 4.71
N SER A 130 4.46 1.07 5.11
CA SER A 130 3.43 1.77 4.32
C SER A 130 3.68 3.27 4.19
N THR A 131 4.50 3.85 5.07
CA THR A 131 4.91 5.26 5.00
C THR A 131 6.31 5.46 4.44
N ASN A 132 6.99 4.39 4.04
CA ASN A 132 8.36 4.46 3.51
C ASN A 132 8.35 4.62 1.99
N ILE A 133 8.40 5.87 1.54
CA ILE A 133 8.38 6.23 0.12
C ILE A 133 9.50 5.54 -0.69
N ARG A 134 10.72 5.45 -0.14
CA ARG A 134 11.87 4.84 -0.84
C ARG A 134 11.66 3.36 -1.08
N LYS A 135 11.12 2.66 -0.08
CA LYS A 135 10.80 1.23 -0.21
C LYS A 135 9.71 1.01 -1.25
N GLN A 136 8.71 1.89 -1.33
CA GLN A 136 7.65 1.83 -2.35
C GLN A 136 8.19 2.07 -3.76
N GLU A 137 9.19 2.95 -3.93
CA GLU A 137 9.89 3.17 -5.20
C GLU A 137 10.71 1.95 -5.64
N GLU A 138 11.33 1.23 -4.70
CA GLU A 138 12.05 -0.02 -5.01
C GLU A 138 11.10 -1.15 -5.46
N VAL A 139 9.85 -1.18 -4.97
CA VAL A 139 8.84 -2.15 -5.43
C VAL A 139 8.25 -1.75 -6.78
N SER A 140 8.01 -0.46 -7.05
CA SER A 140 7.48 0.00 -8.34
C SER A 140 8.54 0.01 -9.44
N ALA A 141 9.80 0.25 -9.10
CA ALA A 141 10.95 0.11 -9.99
C ALA A 141 11.47 -1.34 -10.12
N GLY A 142 10.73 -2.33 -9.60
CA GLY A 142 11.03 -3.75 -9.78
C GLY A 142 11.22 -4.08 -11.25
N GLU A 143 12.41 -4.59 -11.58
CA GLU A 143 12.92 -4.85 -12.93
C GLU A 143 11.84 -5.44 -13.86
N ILE A 144 11.54 -4.75 -14.95
CA ILE A 144 11.00 -5.42 -16.14
C ILE A 144 12.15 -6.25 -16.70
N THR A 145 12.33 -7.48 -16.25
CA THR A 145 13.18 -8.46 -16.95
C THR A 145 12.43 -8.89 -18.21
N ILE A 146 12.54 -8.09 -19.28
CA ILE A 146 12.17 -8.54 -20.62
C ILE A 146 13.18 -9.63 -20.96
N SER A 147 12.71 -10.83 -21.29
CA SER A 147 13.62 -11.88 -21.75
C SER A 147 14.29 -11.46 -23.06
N ASP A 148 15.51 -11.93 -23.33
CA ASP A 148 16.21 -11.63 -24.59
C ASP A 148 15.35 -11.96 -25.83
N ALA A 149 14.49 -12.98 -25.71
CA ALA A 149 13.56 -13.40 -26.76
C ALA A 149 12.43 -12.38 -27.02
N GLU A 150 11.82 -11.81 -25.98
CA GLU A 150 10.77 -10.79 -26.11
C GLU A 150 11.35 -9.48 -26.66
N LEU A 151 12.58 -9.14 -26.27
CA LEU A 151 13.29 -7.97 -26.81
C LEU A 151 13.56 -8.12 -28.32
N GLU A 152 14.00 -9.30 -28.76
CA GLU A 152 14.19 -9.60 -30.19
C GLU A 152 12.89 -9.53 -30.99
N GLU A 153 11.78 -10.00 -30.43
CA GLU A 153 10.47 -9.97 -31.09
C GLU A 153 10.00 -8.52 -31.29
N MET A 154 10.11 -7.69 -30.26
CA MET A 154 9.79 -6.26 -30.34
C MET A 154 10.67 -5.51 -31.36
N MET A 155 11.96 -5.85 -31.43
CA MET A 155 12.88 -5.26 -32.42
C MET A 155 12.51 -5.64 -33.86
N ARG A 156 12.06 -6.88 -34.09
CA ARG A 156 11.60 -7.32 -35.43
C ARG A 156 10.32 -6.59 -35.83
N GLU A 157 9.35 -6.48 -34.93
CA GLU A 157 8.11 -5.76 -35.21
C GLU A 157 8.38 -4.29 -35.56
N ALA A 158 9.30 -3.64 -34.83
CA ALA A 158 9.70 -2.26 -35.10
C ALA A 158 10.34 -2.10 -36.49
N GLU A 159 11.25 -3.01 -36.88
CA GLU A 159 11.85 -3.01 -38.22
C GLU A 159 10.82 -3.24 -39.33
N GLU A 160 9.82 -4.10 -39.11
CA GLU A 160 8.77 -4.36 -40.08
C GLU A 160 7.87 -3.14 -40.28
N LEU A 161 7.51 -2.46 -39.19
CA LEU A 161 6.80 -1.19 -39.21
C LEU A 161 7.59 -0.12 -39.98
N GLU A 162 8.88 0.03 -39.72
CA GLU A 162 9.72 1.02 -40.40
C GLU A 162 9.80 0.75 -41.91
N LYS A 163 9.94 -0.52 -42.31
CA LYS A 163 9.90 -0.95 -43.72
C LYS A 163 8.54 -0.69 -44.38
N MET A 164 7.43 -0.80 -43.65
CA MET A 164 6.11 -0.43 -44.15
C MET A 164 5.98 1.08 -44.38
N TYR A 165 6.38 1.89 -43.40
CA TYR A 165 6.34 3.36 -43.51
C TYR A 165 7.25 3.88 -44.64
N GLU A 166 8.38 3.24 -44.91
CA GLU A 166 9.28 3.66 -45.97
C GLU A 166 8.77 3.31 -47.38
N LYS A 167 8.01 2.22 -47.53
CA LYS A 167 7.37 1.83 -48.79
C LYS A 167 6.19 2.74 -49.16
N GLU A 168 5.51 3.32 -48.19
CA GLU A 168 4.36 4.22 -48.42
C GLU A 168 4.75 5.68 -48.73
N LYS A 169 6.05 6.04 -48.67
CA LYS A 169 6.48 7.41 -49.01
C LYS A 169 6.22 7.71 -50.49
N PRO A 170 5.38 8.71 -50.85
CA PRO A 170 5.12 9.04 -52.25
C PRO A 170 6.37 9.62 -52.91
N LYS A 171 6.75 9.06 -54.08
CA LYS A 171 7.86 9.57 -54.89
C LYS A 171 7.57 11.01 -55.32
N ARG A 172 8.27 11.98 -54.73
CA ARG A 172 8.20 13.40 -55.13
C ARG A 172 8.51 13.54 -56.63
N GLY A 173 7.49 13.83 -57.43
CA GLY A 173 7.62 14.09 -58.86
C GLY A 173 8.46 15.34 -59.14
N LYS A 174 9.41 15.22 -60.08
CA LYS A 174 10.26 16.33 -60.52
C LYS A 174 9.39 17.45 -61.14
N GLY A 175 9.28 18.58 -60.47
CA GLY A 175 8.61 19.78 -60.99
C GLY A 175 9.31 20.33 -62.23
N LYS A 176 8.57 20.44 -63.35
CA LYS A 176 8.99 21.14 -64.57
C LYS A 176 9.20 22.63 -64.25
N ARG A 177 10.44 23.11 -64.36
CA ARG A 177 10.77 24.54 -64.40
C ARG A 177 10.23 25.16 -65.70
N ARG A 178 9.19 25.98 -65.61
CA ARG A 178 8.80 26.93 -66.67
C ARG A 178 9.87 28.02 -66.77
N LYS A 179 10.59 28.10 -67.90
CA LYS A 179 11.36 29.30 -68.28
C LYS A 179 10.39 30.33 -68.85
N LYS A 180 10.38 31.53 -68.29
CA LYS A 180 9.81 32.73 -68.90
C LYS A 180 10.76 33.21 -70.01
N SER A 181 10.23 33.47 -71.18
CA SER A 181 10.67 34.53 -72.09
C SER A 181 9.48 35.02 -72.89
#